data_AF-G1QA68-F1
#
_entry.id   AF-G1QA68-F1
#
_cell.length_a   1.000
_cell.length_b   1.000
_cell.length_c   1.000
_cell.angle_alpha   90.00
_cell.angle_beta   90.00
_cell.angle_gamma   90.00
#
_symmetry.space_group_name_H-M   'P 1'
#
loop_
_entity.id
_entity.type
_entity.pdbx_description
1 polymer ?
#
loop_
_entity_poly.entity_id
_entity_poly.type
_entity_poly.pdbx_seq_one_letter_code
_entity_poly.pdbx_strand_id
1 'polypeptide(L)' 'IKFNISFPATGCQKVIEVDDERKLRTFYEKCMATEVAAGTLGEEWKDCVVQISGGNHKQGFPMK' A
#
# COMPACT_ATOMS: atom_id res chain seq x y z
N ILE A 1 -8.89 -4.18 -4.54
CA ILE A 1 -7.65 -3.48 -5.00
C ILE A 1 -6.44 -4.32 -4.60
N LYS A 2 -5.39 -4.37 -5.43
CA LYS A 2 -4.18 -5.16 -5.17
C LYS A 2 -3.05 -4.28 -4.64
N PHE A 3 -2.52 -4.57 -3.46
CA PHE A 3 -1.27 -3.98 -2.96
C PHE A 3 -0.12 -4.95 -3.10
N ASN A 4 1.02 -4.45 -3.58
CA ASN A 4 2.30 -5.14 -3.52
C ASN A 4 3.15 -4.43 -2.47
N ILE A 5 3.41 -5.12 -1.35
CA ILE A 5 4.17 -4.59 -0.22
C ILE A 5 5.51 -5.31 -0.20
N SER A 6 6.60 -4.56 -0.33
CA SER A 6 7.96 -5.08 -0.30
C SER A 6 8.64 -4.75 1.03
N PHE A 7 9.53 -5.65 1.48
CA PHE A 7 10.42 -5.43 2.61
C PHE A 7 11.88 -5.48 2.13
N PRO A 8 12.51 -4.31 1.84
CA PRO A 8 13.81 -4.25 1.20
C PRO A 8 14.94 -4.97 1.96
N ALA A 9 14.88 -4.98 3.29
CA ALA A 9 15.91 -5.59 4.13
C ALA A 9 16.06 -7.11 3.91
N THR A 10 14.97 -7.79 3.52
CA THR A 10 14.99 -9.24 3.23
C THR A 10 14.75 -9.56 1.77
N GLY A 11 14.40 -8.56 0.95
CA GLY A 11 13.99 -8.74 -0.45
C GLY A 11 12.65 -9.46 -0.63
N CYS A 12 11.89 -9.68 0.45
CA CYS A 12 10.60 -10.33 0.38
C CYS A 12 9.51 -9.37 -0.09
N GLN A 13 8.49 -9.90 -0.75
CA GLN A 13 7.29 -9.15 -1.12
C GLN A 13 6.03 -9.96 -0.80
N LYS A 14 4.96 -9.27 -0.41
CA LYS A 14 3.64 -9.85 -0.19
C LYS A 14 2.62 -9.08 -1.01
N VAL A 15 1.80 -9.84 -1.73
CA VAL A 15 0.65 -9.30 -2.44
C VAL A 15 -0.58 -9.53 -1.58
N ILE A 16 -1.36 -8.47 -1.36
CA ILE A 16 -2.65 -8.56 -0.66
C ILE A 16 -3.77 -7.98 -1.53
N GLU A 17 -4.94 -8.59 -1.44
CA GLU A 17 -6.17 -8.08 -2.04
C GLU A 17 -7.03 -7.47 -0.94
N VAL A 18 -7.40 -6.20 -1.14
CA VAL A 18 -8.19 -5.42 -0.19
C VAL A 18 -9.38 -4.84 -0.91
N ASP A 19 -10.57 -5.27 -0.52
CA ASP A 19 -11.84 -4.80 -1.09
C ASP A 19 -12.63 -3.89 -0.13
N ASP A 20 -12.24 -3.84 1.14
CA ASP A 20 -12.84 -2.94 2.12
C ASP A 20 -12.36 -1.50 1.90
N GLU A 21 -13.28 -0.66 1.43
CA GLU A 21 -13.04 0.76 1.16
C GLU A 21 -12.56 1.54 2.40
N ARG A 22 -12.95 1.14 3.61
CA ARG A 22 -12.50 1.78 4.85
C ARG A 22 -11.00 1.61 5.05
N LYS A 23 -10.46 0.44 4.67
CA LYS A 23 -9.02 0.15 4.72
C LYS A 23 -8.26 0.94 3.65
N LEU A 24 -8.88 1.10 2.48
CA LEU A 24 -8.30 1.81 1.34
C LEU A 24 -8.23 3.33 1.54
N ARG A 25 -9.18 3.92 2.29
CA ARG A 25 -9.27 5.36 2.52
C ARG A 25 -7.97 5.99 3.02
N THR A 26 -7.18 5.29 3.82
CA THR A 26 -5.90 5.80 4.35
C THR A 26 -4.88 6.11 3.26
N PHE A 27 -4.99 5.48 2.08
CA PHE A 27 -4.09 5.64 0.94
C PHE A 27 -4.58 6.69 -0.07
N TYR A 28 -5.78 7.25 0.10
CA TYR A 28 -6.32 8.23 -0.84
C TYR A 28 -5.63 9.59 -0.68
N GLU A 29 -5.51 10.30 -1.80
CA GLU A 29 -4.89 11.64 -1.87
C GLU A 29 -3.43 11.67 -1.37
N LYS A 30 -2.74 10.53 -1.38
CA LYS A 30 -1.33 10.41 -1.03
C LYS A 30 -0.48 10.34 -2.30
N CYS A 31 0.62 11.09 -2.31
CA CYS A 31 1.61 11.07 -3.38
C CYS A 31 2.59 9.90 -3.17
N MET A 32 3.35 9.56 -4.22
CA MET A 32 4.54 8.71 -4.04
C MET A 32 5.49 9.30 -3.00
N ALA A 33 6.28 8.46 -2.36
CA ALA A 33 7.14 8.76 -1.21
C ALA A 33 6.42 9.21 0.08
N THR A 34 5.09 9.26 0.10
CA THR A 34 4.35 9.53 1.35
C THR A 34 4.38 8.31 2.26
N GLU A 35 4.68 8.52 3.54
CA GLU A 35 4.56 7.52 4.60
C GLU A 35 3.12 7.43 5.10
N VAL A 36 2.64 6.20 5.28
CA VAL A 36 1.26 5.90 5.68
C VAL A 36 1.27 4.80 6.73
N ALA A 37 0.49 4.97 7.79
CA ALA A 37 0.27 3.90 8.77
C ALA A 37 -0.55 2.77 8.13
N ALA A 38 0.01 1.57 8.13
CA ALA A 38 -0.59 0.39 7.49
C ALA A 38 -1.56 -0.39 8.41
N GLY A 39 -1.72 0.05 9.66
CA GLY A 39 -2.54 -0.68 10.65
C GLY A 39 -4.01 -0.85 10.28
N THR A 40 -4.53 -0.08 9.32
CA THR A 40 -5.88 -0.27 8.79
C THR A 40 -6.01 -1.51 7.90
N LEU A 41 -4.92 -2.06 7.39
CA LEU A 41 -4.94 -3.25 6.52
C LEU A 41 -5.29 -4.52 7.31
N GLY A 42 -4.86 -4.62 8.58
CA GLY A 42 -5.14 -5.73 9.48
C GLY A 42 -4.18 -5.78 10.67
N GLU A 43 -4.39 -6.73 11.58
CA GLU A 43 -3.58 -6.87 12.80
C GLU A 43 -2.08 -7.13 12.49
N GLU A 44 -1.78 -7.87 11.42
CA GLU A 44 -0.40 -8.12 10.98
C GLU A 44 0.35 -6.84 10.53
N TRP A 45 -0.37 -5.73 10.32
CA TRP A 45 0.18 -4.44 9.87
C TRP A 45 0.05 -3.32 10.91
N LYS A 46 -0.43 -3.63 12.13
CA LYS A 46 -0.89 -2.64 13.13
C LYS A 46 0.13 -1.55 13.45
N ASP A 47 1.41 -1.90 13.52
CA ASP A 47 2.51 -1.00 13.88
C ASP A 47 3.47 -0.75 12.70
N CYS A 48 3.04 -1.09 11.48
CA CYS A 48 3.83 -0.89 10.27
C CYS A 48 3.56 0.50 9.68
N VAL A 49 4.64 1.19 9.31
CA VAL A 49 4.60 2.35 8.42
C VAL A 49 5.09 1.90 7.05
N VAL A 50 4.33 2.22 6.01
CA VAL A 50 4.67 1.91 4.63
C VAL A 50 4.84 3.19 3.84
N GLN A 51 5.83 3.21 2.95
CA GLN A 51 6.03 4.29 1.99
C GLN A 51 5.41 3.89 0.66
N ILE A 52 4.62 4.79 0.06
CA ILE A 52 4.05 4.55 -1.28
C ILE A 52 5.17 4.67 -2.31
N SER A 53 5.59 3.56 -2.90
CA SER A 53 6.63 3.55 -3.95
C SER A 53 6.07 3.85 -5.35
N GLY A 54 4.76 3.72 -5.53
CA GLY A 54 4.08 3.91 -6.80
C GLY A 54 2.81 3.07 -6.92
N GLY A 55 2.27 3.00 -8.11
CA GLY A 55 1.05 2.25 -8.40
C GLY A 55 0.65 2.39 -9.86
N ASN A 56 -0.30 1.57 -10.28
CA ASN A 56 -0.95 1.68 -11.57
C ASN A 56 -2.40 2.07 -11.36
N HIS A 57 -2.92 3.00 -12.17
CA HIS A 57 -4.36 3.24 -12.17
C HIS A 57 -5.10 2.13 -12.94
N LYS A 58 -6.43 2.14 -12.93
CA LYS A 58 -7.28 1.09 -13.52
C LYS A 58 -7.00 0.76 -14.99
N GLN A 59 -6.51 1.70 -15.80
CA GLN A 59 -6.18 1.48 -17.22
C GLN A 59 -4.69 1.14 -17.44
N GLY A 60 -3.91 1.02 -16.37
CA GLY A 60 -2.54 0.52 -16.41
C GLY A 60 -1.42 1.55 -16.57
N PHE A 61 -1.70 2.85 -16.71
CA PHE A 61 -0.63 3.84 -16.67
C PHE A 61 0.01 3.89 -15.27
N PRO A 62 1.33 4.05 -15.20
CA PRO A 62 2.03 4.20 -13.93
C PRO A 62 1.76 5.58 -13.32
N MET A 63 1.79 5.65 -11.99
CA MET A 63 1.92 6.92 -11.27
C MET A 63 3.21 7.64 -11.67
N LYS A 64 3.17 8.97 -11.69
CA LYS A 64 4.33 9.85 -11.96
C LYS A 64 4.80 10.53 -10.68
#